data_AF-A0AAU0NJM5-F1
#
_entry.id   AF-A0AAU0NJM5-F1
#
_cell.length_a   1.000
_cell.length_b   1.000
_cell.length_c   1.000
_cell.angle_alpha   90.00
_cell.angle_beta   90.00
_cell.angle_gamma   90.00
#
_symmetry.space_group_name_H-M   'P 1'
#
loop_
_entity.id
_entity.type
_entity.pdbx_description
1 polymer ?
#
loop_
_entity_poly.entity_id
_entity_poly.type
_entity_poly.pdbx_seq_one_letter_code
_entity_poly.pdbx_strand_id
1 'polypeptide(L)'
;MIKNYLEKIQFNIYGQDSVYNGSSIKEIEECEKRLGLLIPIPLKELYEVFGKDKKILNACNSFLSLEDLQIIDGLIVFNELIDKSRKYGALIEDSNKEDPKVKLQQENDASWYFEARNLSEYILNNIFWHGVNLMKFSTKIKIKEENLERNLQDILYKISDERKFSRGTKYSYYDKEEKVMAAYLHYEQLLILGANDKSKLQEVECNIKVRLGDIKDDLAKDSISNKTKSNVKNRMKLLKKALDSIDQVISNSEKVDKNEVNRSISLIENKLNIKLPEALREFYLRYSKNTYMLNGFYIFKSLNELAIEDEILEIGCSNEQVEKYGIYVNDLSNEVINVNVKESNDIYNWSIYEELTKYIVNSVVFQVINVLEASAVLENSEIVLKEYFMPLNYGEEKDNKRISYISNDGHILALHFIDENIIYFGAAKDEVLNEFEEKVEIDFDWL
;
A
#
# COMPACT_ATOMS: atom_id res chain seq x y z
N MET A 1 -9.09 -21.53 -25.14
CA MET A 1 -7.79 -21.65 -24.46
C MET A 1 -7.91 -21.39 -22.97
N ILE A 2 -8.43 -20.23 -22.55
CA ILE A 2 -8.55 -19.78 -21.16
C ILE A 2 -9.99 -19.57 -20.68
N LYS A 3 -10.98 -19.65 -21.58
CA LYS A 3 -12.41 -19.40 -21.27
C LYS A 3 -12.92 -20.12 -20.01
N ASN A 4 -12.68 -21.43 -19.88
CA ASN A 4 -13.13 -22.20 -18.72
C ASN A 4 -12.56 -21.65 -17.39
N TYR A 5 -11.32 -21.16 -17.38
CA TYR A 5 -10.74 -20.53 -16.19
C TYR A 5 -11.38 -19.17 -15.91
N LEU A 6 -11.65 -18.37 -16.94
CA LEU A 6 -12.33 -17.08 -16.80
C LEU A 6 -13.75 -17.25 -16.25
N GLU A 7 -14.51 -18.22 -16.74
CA GLU A 7 -15.85 -18.55 -16.24
C GLU A 7 -15.81 -19.01 -14.78
N LYS A 8 -14.79 -19.81 -14.39
CA LYS A 8 -14.56 -20.18 -12.99
C LYS A 8 -14.25 -18.97 -12.11
N ILE A 9 -13.44 -18.03 -12.57
CA ILE A 9 -13.16 -16.77 -11.85
C ILE A 9 -14.46 -15.98 -11.66
N GLN A 10 -15.26 -15.83 -12.72
CA GLN A 10 -16.56 -15.13 -12.65
C GLN A 10 -17.48 -15.75 -11.60
N PHE A 11 -17.61 -17.09 -11.63
CA PHE A 11 -18.40 -17.83 -10.67
C PHE A 11 -17.89 -17.65 -9.24
N ASN A 12 -16.56 -17.63 -9.04
CA ASN A 12 -15.99 -17.45 -7.73
C ASN A 12 -16.17 -16.05 -7.15
N ILE A 13 -16.20 -15.01 -7.99
CA ILE A 13 -16.43 -13.64 -7.55
C ILE A 13 -17.92 -13.41 -7.25
N TYR A 14 -18.82 -13.86 -8.12
CA TYR A 14 -20.25 -13.52 -8.05
C TYR A 14 -21.16 -14.62 -7.48
N GLY A 15 -20.66 -15.84 -7.34
CA GLY A 15 -21.47 -16.99 -6.91
C GLY A 15 -22.52 -17.40 -7.94
N GLN A 16 -23.62 -17.99 -7.46
CA GLN A 16 -24.74 -18.45 -8.30
C GLN A 16 -25.52 -17.29 -8.95
N ASP A 17 -25.36 -16.06 -8.46
CA ASP A 17 -25.99 -14.86 -9.00
C ASP A 17 -25.16 -14.24 -10.15
N SER A 18 -24.20 -14.98 -10.71
CA SER A 18 -23.39 -14.53 -11.85
C SER A 18 -24.30 -14.20 -13.05
N VAL A 19 -24.53 -12.92 -13.29
CA VAL A 19 -25.17 -12.46 -14.53
C VAL A 19 -24.13 -12.54 -15.64
N TYR A 20 -24.46 -13.23 -16.72
CA TYR A 20 -23.61 -13.28 -17.91
C TYR A 20 -23.43 -11.86 -18.45
N ASN A 21 -22.24 -11.29 -18.23
CA ASN A 21 -21.87 -9.93 -18.63
C ASN A 21 -20.82 -9.96 -19.75
N GLY A 22 -20.92 -10.96 -20.62
CA GLY A 22 -20.08 -11.11 -21.79
C GLY A 22 -20.50 -10.23 -22.96
N SER A 23 -19.53 -9.88 -23.81
CA SER A 23 -19.80 -9.44 -25.17
C SER A 23 -20.30 -10.61 -26.02
N SER A 24 -21.22 -10.32 -26.92
CA SER A 24 -21.70 -11.25 -27.93
C SER A 24 -20.67 -11.45 -29.03
N ILE A 25 -20.75 -12.61 -29.70
CA ILE A 25 -19.92 -12.91 -30.88
C ILE A 25 -20.04 -11.81 -31.93
N LYS A 26 -21.25 -11.29 -32.14
CA LYS A 26 -21.50 -10.21 -33.10
C LYS A 26 -20.76 -8.91 -32.74
N GLU A 27 -20.72 -8.52 -31.46
CA GLU A 27 -19.96 -7.34 -31.01
C GLU A 27 -18.45 -7.53 -31.23
N ILE A 28 -17.95 -8.75 -31.03
CA ILE A 28 -16.54 -9.09 -31.30
C ILE A 28 -16.26 -9.03 -32.81
N GLU A 29 -17.11 -9.61 -33.66
CA GLU A 29 -16.98 -9.55 -35.12
C GLU A 29 -17.06 -8.11 -35.66
N GLU A 30 -17.92 -7.27 -35.09
CA GLU A 30 -17.99 -5.85 -35.41
C GLU A 30 -16.68 -5.12 -35.04
N CYS A 31 -16.07 -5.48 -33.90
CA CYS A 31 -14.75 -4.98 -33.51
C CYS A 31 -13.64 -5.46 -34.46
N GLU A 32 -13.61 -6.73 -34.82
CA GLU A 32 -12.66 -7.29 -35.81
C GLU A 32 -12.76 -6.56 -37.16
N LYS A 33 -13.99 -6.34 -37.63
CA LYS A 33 -14.25 -5.57 -38.86
C LYS A 33 -13.76 -4.13 -38.75
N ARG A 34 -13.94 -3.48 -37.59
CA ARG A 34 -13.47 -2.12 -37.31
C ARG A 34 -11.94 -2.03 -37.31
N LEU A 35 -11.27 -2.99 -36.69
CA LEU A 35 -9.81 -3.05 -36.60
C LEU A 35 -9.17 -3.54 -37.92
N GLY A 36 -9.93 -4.20 -38.79
CA GLY A 36 -9.43 -4.79 -40.03
C GLY A 36 -8.55 -6.02 -39.81
N LEU A 37 -8.69 -6.69 -38.66
CA LEU A 37 -7.92 -7.88 -38.27
C LEU A 37 -8.73 -8.81 -37.38
N LEU A 38 -8.25 -10.04 -37.20
CA LEU A 38 -8.83 -10.96 -36.23
C LEU A 38 -8.27 -10.71 -34.84
N ILE A 39 -9.14 -10.63 -33.83
CA ILE A 39 -8.74 -10.52 -32.43
C ILE A 39 -8.17 -11.88 -31.97
N PRO A 40 -7.02 -11.90 -31.28
CA PRO A 40 -6.45 -13.13 -30.75
C PRO A 40 -7.42 -13.90 -29.84
N ILE A 41 -7.41 -15.23 -29.91
CA ILE A 41 -8.37 -16.11 -29.19
C ILE A 41 -8.43 -15.79 -27.69
N PRO A 42 -7.30 -15.62 -26.94
CA PRO A 42 -7.39 -15.29 -25.52
C PRO A 42 -8.11 -13.97 -25.22
N LEU A 43 -8.00 -12.95 -26.09
CA LEU A 43 -8.75 -11.70 -25.95
C LEU A 43 -10.23 -11.89 -26.28
N LYS A 44 -10.57 -12.68 -27.30
CA LYS A 44 -11.98 -13.03 -27.57
C LYS A 44 -12.62 -13.69 -26.37
N GLU A 45 -11.95 -14.67 -25.78
CA GLU A 45 -12.43 -15.38 -24.59
C GLU A 45 -12.57 -14.45 -23.38
N LEU A 46 -11.67 -13.48 -23.21
CA LEU A 46 -11.82 -12.43 -22.19
C LEU A 46 -13.11 -11.64 -22.39
N TYR A 47 -13.35 -11.11 -23.59
CA TYR A 47 -14.53 -10.29 -23.86
C TYR A 47 -15.83 -11.11 -23.88
N GLU A 48 -15.79 -12.37 -24.31
CA GLU A 48 -16.93 -13.27 -24.24
C GLU A 48 -17.38 -13.50 -22.79
N VAL A 49 -16.47 -13.51 -21.81
CA VAL A 49 -16.83 -13.74 -20.40
C VAL A 49 -17.11 -12.43 -19.66
N PHE A 50 -16.28 -11.40 -19.88
CA PHE A 50 -16.26 -10.18 -19.07
C PHE A 50 -16.49 -8.89 -19.85
N GLY A 51 -16.78 -8.94 -21.15
CA GLY A 51 -16.75 -7.75 -22.02
C GLY A 51 -17.67 -6.59 -21.64
N LYS A 52 -18.70 -6.83 -20.82
CA LYS A 52 -19.61 -5.82 -20.25
C LYS A 52 -19.44 -5.66 -18.73
N ASP A 53 -18.58 -6.47 -18.11
CA ASP A 53 -18.28 -6.42 -16.69
C ASP A 53 -17.20 -5.37 -16.38
N LYS A 54 -17.64 -4.11 -16.27
CA LYS A 54 -16.75 -2.99 -15.94
C LYS A 54 -16.06 -3.15 -14.60
N LYS A 55 -16.63 -3.91 -13.66
CA LYS A 55 -16.06 -4.10 -12.33
C LYS A 55 -14.81 -4.97 -12.42
N ILE A 56 -14.89 -6.10 -13.13
CA ILE A 56 -13.74 -6.97 -13.36
C ILE A 56 -12.72 -6.33 -14.31
N LEU A 57 -13.17 -5.73 -15.41
CA LEU A 57 -12.24 -5.17 -16.40
C LEU A 57 -11.43 -3.97 -15.89
N ASN A 58 -11.88 -3.27 -14.82
CA ASN A 58 -11.22 -2.06 -14.29
C ASN A 58 -10.79 -2.17 -12.82
N ALA A 59 -10.69 -3.37 -12.26
CA ALA A 59 -10.45 -3.53 -10.82
C ALA A 59 -9.07 -3.01 -10.36
N CYS A 60 -8.01 -3.30 -11.12
CA CYS A 60 -6.64 -2.88 -10.78
C CYS A 60 -5.95 -2.23 -11.97
N ASN A 61 -6.04 -2.86 -13.13
CA ASN A 61 -5.70 -2.28 -14.44
C ASN A 61 -7.00 -2.14 -15.24
N SER A 62 -6.98 -1.35 -16.32
CA SER A 62 -8.12 -1.19 -17.23
C SER A 62 -7.92 -2.02 -18.49
N PHE A 63 -8.68 -3.10 -18.64
CA PHE A 63 -8.86 -3.74 -19.93
C PHE A 63 -9.80 -2.87 -20.78
N LEU A 64 -9.29 -2.43 -21.93
CA LEU A 64 -10.02 -1.55 -22.83
C LEU A 64 -11.29 -2.25 -23.32
N SER A 65 -12.37 -1.49 -23.51
CA SER A 65 -13.59 -2.02 -24.11
C SER A 65 -13.35 -2.41 -25.57
N LEU A 66 -14.24 -3.22 -26.16
CA LEU A 66 -14.18 -3.54 -27.59
C LEU A 66 -14.20 -2.28 -28.47
N GLU A 67 -14.80 -1.18 -28.02
CA GLU A 67 -14.86 0.09 -28.75
C GLU A 67 -13.55 0.86 -28.67
N ASP A 68 -12.84 0.73 -27.54
CA ASP A 68 -11.59 1.44 -27.23
C ASP A 68 -10.33 0.69 -27.68
N LEU A 69 -10.46 -0.58 -28.11
CA LEU A 69 -9.35 -1.31 -28.73
C LEU A 69 -8.81 -0.54 -29.94
N GLN A 70 -7.49 -0.41 -30.00
CA GLN A 70 -6.78 0.36 -31.01
C GLN A 70 -5.49 -0.34 -31.45
N ILE A 71 -5.03 0.00 -32.66
CA ILE A 71 -3.76 -0.47 -33.21
C ILE A 71 -2.72 0.64 -33.07
N ILE A 72 -1.63 0.36 -32.36
CA ILE A 72 -0.50 1.28 -32.19
C ILE A 72 0.78 0.50 -32.49
N ASP A 73 1.61 1.01 -33.41
CA ASP A 73 2.91 0.43 -33.79
C ASP A 73 2.88 -1.08 -34.15
N GLY A 74 1.78 -1.54 -34.74
CA GLY A 74 1.62 -2.96 -35.08
C GLY A 74 1.21 -3.85 -33.90
N LEU A 75 0.72 -3.27 -32.80
CA LEU A 75 0.14 -3.97 -31.66
C LEU A 75 -1.33 -3.63 -31.47
N ILE A 76 -2.14 -4.62 -31.10
CA ILE A 76 -3.49 -4.38 -30.56
C ILE A 76 -3.32 -4.00 -29.10
N VAL A 77 -3.54 -2.75 -28.76
CA VAL A 77 -3.52 -2.28 -27.37
C VAL A 77 -4.84 -2.66 -26.73
N PHE A 78 -4.77 -3.41 -25.63
CA PHE A 78 -5.94 -4.02 -24.99
C PHE A 78 -6.03 -3.78 -23.48
N ASN A 79 -4.96 -3.30 -22.86
CA ASN A 79 -4.92 -3.04 -21.42
C ASN A 79 -4.02 -1.85 -21.12
N GLU A 80 -4.38 -1.08 -20.09
CA GLU A 80 -3.60 0.04 -19.57
C GLU A 80 -3.69 0.08 -18.03
N LEU A 81 -2.75 0.77 -17.40
CA LEU A 81 -2.91 1.13 -15.99
C LEU A 81 -4.00 2.20 -15.85
N ILE A 82 -4.64 2.26 -14.67
CA ILE A 82 -5.74 3.22 -14.41
C ILE A 82 -5.27 4.68 -14.57
N ASP A 83 -4.03 4.96 -14.20
CA ASP A 83 -3.37 6.26 -14.36
C ASP A 83 -2.83 6.51 -15.78
N LYS A 84 -2.95 5.53 -16.68
CA LYS A 84 -2.45 5.53 -18.07
C LYS A 84 -0.93 5.62 -18.21
N SER A 85 -0.19 5.41 -17.13
CA SER A 85 1.27 5.44 -17.13
C SER A 85 1.91 4.28 -17.92
N ARG A 86 1.14 3.21 -18.20
CA ARG A 86 1.58 2.08 -19.02
C ARG A 86 0.45 1.54 -19.90
N LYS A 87 0.82 1.08 -21.10
CA LYS A 87 -0.04 0.39 -22.05
C LYS A 87 0.50 -0.99 -22.36
N TYR A 88 -0.40 -1.91 -22.65
CA TYR A 88 -0.08 -3.30 -22.98
C TYR A 88 -0.71 -3.67 -24.31
N GLY A 89 0.10 -4.23 -25.19
CA GLY A 89 -0.28 -4.57 -26.55
C GLY A 89 0.12 -5.99 -26.94
N ALA A 90 -0.70 -6.62 -27.78
CA ALA A 90 -0.40 -7.91 -28.40
C ALA A 90 0.08 -7.70 -29.84
N LEU A 91 1.18 -8.36 -30.24
CA LEU A 91 1.75 -8.20 -31.59
C LEU A 91 0.79 -8.71 -32.68
N ILE A 92 0.49 -7.87 -33.68
CA ILE A 92 -0.39 -8.21 -34.81
C ILE A 92 0.26 -9.21 -35.76
N GLU A 93 1.57 -9.13 -35.97
CA GLU A 93 2.29 -10.13 -36.79
C GLU A 93 2.19 -11.54 -36.19
N ASP A 94 1.95 -11.62 -34.88
CA ASP A 94 1.67 -12.85 -34.16
C ASP A 94 0.17 -13.16 -34.04
N SER A 95 -0.74 -12.36 -34.60
CA SER A 95 -2.21 -12.59 -34.51
C SER A 95 -2.67 -13.88 -35.20
N ASN A 96 -1.91 -14.36 -36.18
CA ASN A 96 -2.10 -15.68 -36.79
C ASN A 96 -1.62 -16.83 -35.89
N LYS A 97 -0.88 -16.53 -34.82
CA LYS A 97 -0.58 -17.50 -33.77
C LYS A 97 -1.74 -17.50 -32.80
N GLU A 98 -2.05 -18.69 -32.30
CA GLU A 98 -3.15 -18.91 -31.37
C GLU A 98 -3.02 -18.07 -30.09
N ASP A 99 -1.79 -17.71 -29.71
CA ASP A 99 -1.46 -17.02 -28.47
C ASP A 99 -0.23 -16.09 -28.65
N PRO A 100 -0.45 -14.81 -29.02
CA PRO A 100 0.63 -13.87 -29.33
C PRO A 100 1.38 -13.40 -28.07
N LYS A 101 2.55 -12.80 -28.29
CA LYS A 101 3.32 -12.16 -27.21
C LYS A 101 2.70 -10.83 -26.78
N VAL A 102 2.92 -10.47 -25.53
CA VAL A 102 2.53 -9.17 -24.95
C VAL A 102 3.75 -8.28 -24.79
N LYS A 103 3.60 -7.02 -25.18
CA LYS A 103 4.56 -5.96 -24.90
C LYS A 103 3.94 -4.89 -24.02
N LEU A 104 4.77 -4.20 -23.27
CA LEU A 104 4.43 -3.01 -22.50
C LEU A 104 5.08 -1.78 -23.13
N GLN A 105 4.41 -0.63 -23.02
CA GLN A 105 4.94 0.69 -23.32
C GLN A 105 4.74 1.56 -22.08
N GLN A 106 5.79 2.28 -21.66
CA GLN A 106 5.69 3.28 -20.60
C GLN A 106 5.25 4.62 -21.16
N GLU A 107 4.60 5.44 -20.33
CA GLU A 107 4.25 6.80 -20.68
C GLU A 107 5.51 7.60 -21.03
N ASN A 108 5.46 8.34 -22.13
CA ASN A 108 6.57 9.10 -22.72
C ASN A 108 7.71 8.26 -23.33
N ASP A 109 7.60 6.92 -23.37
CA ASP A 109 8.52 6.08 -24.13
C ASP A 109 7.91 5.66 -25.47
N ALA A 110 8.63 5.93 -26.55
CA ALA A 110 8.25 5.45 -27.89
C ALA A 110 8.48 3.94 -28.06
N SER A 111 9.20 3.30 -27.14
CA SER A 111 9.67 1.92 -27.25
C SER A 111 8.72 0.93 -26.56
N TRP A 112 8.56 -0.24 -27.18
CA TRP A 112 7.79 -1.36 -26.65
C TRP A 112 8.72 -2.44 -26.09
N TYR A 113 8.57 -2.76 -24.80
CA TYR A 113 9.33 -3.79 -24.10
C TYR A 113 8.56 -5.08 -23.98
N PHE A 114 9.26 -6.21 -23.88
CA PHE A 114 8.64 -7.51 -23.75
C PHE A 114 8.10 -7.72 -22.32
N GLU A 115 6.80 -8.00 -22.19
CA GLU A 115 6.13 -8.22 -20.90
C GLU A 115 5.85 -9.71 -20.67
N ALA A 116 5.17 -10.35 -21.62
CA ALA A 116 4.79 -11.76 -21.49
C ALA A 116 4.95 -12.51 -22.81
N ARG A 117 5.28 -13.80 -22.69
CA ARG A 117 5.45 -14.68 -23.85
C ARG A 117 4.11 -15.03 -24.51
N ASN A 118 3.06 -15.08 -23.71
CA ASN A 118 1.76 -15.59 -24.05
C ASN A 118 0.69 -14.60 -23.54
N LEU A 119 -0.22 -14.21 -24.42
CA LEU A 119 -1.35 -13.34 -24.11
C LEU A 119 -2.32 -14.03 -23.15
N SER A 120 -2.53 -15.33 -23.33
CA SER A 120 -3.32 -16.16 -22.42
C SER A 120 -2.84 -16.08 -20.97
N GLU A 121 -1.53 -16.19 -20.74
CA GLU A 121 -0.87 -16.07 -19.44
C GLU A 121 -1.08 -14.68 -18.84
N TYR A 122 -0.82 -13.64 -19.64
CA TYR A 122 -0.98 -12.26 -19.21
C TYR A 122 -2.42 -11.97 -18.76
N ILE A 123 -3.41 -12.39 -19.56
CA ILE A 123 -4.83 -12.18 -19.26
C ILE A 123 -5.20 -12.94 -18.00
N LEU A 124 -4.87 -14.24 -17.90
CA LEU A 124 -5.22 -15.04 -16.73
C LEU A 124 -4.65 -14.43 -15.45
N ASN A 125 -3.35 -14.11 -15.43
CA ASN A 125 -2.73 -13.55 -14.22
C ASN A 125 -3.33 -12.20 -13.81
N ASN A 126 -3.67 -11.32 -14.76
CA ASN A 126 -4.28 -10.04 -14.41
C ASN A 126 -5.75 -10.19 -14.00
N ILE A 127 -6.53 -11.08 -14.63
CA ILE A 127 -7.91 -11.32 -14.21
C ILE A 127 -7.97 -12.05 -12.85
N PHE A 128 -7.02 -12.92 -12.55
CA PHE A 128 -6.86 -13.47 -11.19
C PHE A 128 -6.60 -12.38 -10.18
N TRP A 129 -5.64 -11.51 -10.48
CA TRP A 129 -5.32 -10.37 -9.65
C TRP A 129 -6.54 -9.48 -9.41
N HIS A 130 -7.29 -9.15 -10.46
CA HIS A 130 -8.54 -8.39 -10.36
C HIS A 130 -9.55 -9.13 -9.48
N GLY A 131 -9.75 -10.44 -9.71
CA GLY A 131 -10.71 -11.24 -8.98
C GLY A 131 -10.43 -11.31 -7.49
N VAL A 132 -9.17 -11.53 -7.08
CA VAL A 132 -8.77 -11.53 -5.66
C VAL A 132 -9.11 -10.20 -4.98
N ASN A 133 -8.89 -9.07 -5.67
CA ASN A 133 -9.21 -7.73 -5.13
C ASN A 133 -10.70 -7.37 -5.16
N LEU A 134 -11.54 -8.18 -5.82
CA LEU A 134 -13.00 -7.99 -5.86
C LEU A 134 -13.76 -8.95 -4.95
N MET A 135 -13.08 -9.96 -4.40
CA MET A 135 -13.68 -10.90 -3.46
C MET A 135 -14.03 -10.24 -2.14
N LYS A 136 -15.10 -10.70 -1.52
CA LYS A 136 -15.64 -10.11 -0.28
C LYS A 136 -14.62 -10.04 0.84
N PHE A 137 -13.82 -11.09 0.96
CA PHE A 137 -12.77 -11.23 1.95
C PHE A 137 -11.43 -11.39 1.26
N SER A 138 -10.44 -10.60 1.67
CA SER A 138 -9.07 -10.75 1.18
C SER A 138 -8.04 -10.60 2.29
N THR A 139 -6.89 -11.23 2.11
CA THR A 139 -5.75 -11.13 3.01
C THR A 139 -4.43 -11.20 2.24
N LYS A 140 -3.35 -10.77 2.88
CA LYS A 140 -2.01 -10.71 2.31
C LYS A 140 -1.03 -11.44 3.22
N ILE A 141 -0.04 -12.10 2.62
CA ILE A 141 1.04 -12.80 3.31
C ILE A 141 2.36 -12.47 2.60
N LYS A 142 3.35 -11.99 3.36
CA LYS A 142 4.73 -11.87 2.88
C LYS A 142 5.36 -13.26 2.91
N ILE A 143 5.68 -13.83 1.76
CA ILE A 143 6.23 -15.17 1.62
C ILE A 143 7.20 -15.24 0.43
N LYS A 144 8.39 -15.79 0.67
CA LYS A 144 9.37 -16.06 -0.42
C LYS A 144 8.85 -17.18 -1.32
N GLU A 145 9.13 -17.10 -2.62
CA GLU A 145 8.66 -18.08 -3.61
C GLU A 145 9.10 -19.50 -3.29
N GLU A 146 10.33 -19.68 -2.79
CA GLU A 146 10.84 -21.00 -2.34
C GLU A 146 9.97 -21.62 -1.24
N ASN A 147 9.41 -20.79 -0.35
CA ASN A 147 8.50 -21.22 0.70
C ASN A 147 7.08 -21.40 0.18
N LEU A 148 6.71 -20.67 -0.87
CA LEU A 148 5.43 -20.81 -1.56
C LEU A 148 5.34 -22.23 -2.16
N GLU A 149 6.32 -22.64 -2.95
CA GLU A 149 6.33 -23.96 -3.59
C GLU A 149 6.37 -25.09 -2.56
N ARG A 150 7.19 -24.97 -1.52
CA ARG A 150 7.33 -26.01 -0.49
C ARG A 150 6.11 -26.17 0.40
N ASN A 151 5.48 -25.07 0.81
CA ASN A 151 4.44 -25.10 1.84
C ASN A 151 3.02 -25.06 1.26
N LEU A 152 2.83 -24.62 0.01
CA LEU A 152 1.50 -24.39 -0.55
C LEU A 152 1.09 -25.34 -1.65
N GLN A 153 2.00 -26.10 -2.27
CA GLN A 153 1.64 -26.99 -3.37
C GLN A 153 0.52 -28.00 -3.03
N ASP A 154 0.40 -28.39 -1.76
CA ASP A 154 -0.62 -29.34 -1.30
C ASP A 154 -1.97 -28.66 -0.95
N ILE A 155 -2.00 -27.33 -0.90
CA ILE A 155 -3.15 -26.53 -0.47
C ILE A 155 -3.69 -25.73 -1.66
N LEU A 156 -2.79 -25.00 -2.33
CA LEU A 156 -3.04 -24.17 -3.48
C LEU A 156 -2.36 -24.80 -4.69
N TYR A 157 -3.15 -25.15 -5.70
CA TYR A 157 -2.60 -25.61 -6.97
C TYR A 157 -2.41 -24.42 -7.90
N LYS A 158 -1.26 -24.39 -8.56
CA LYS A 158 -0.92 -23.38 -9.55
C LYS A 158 -1.76 -23.62 -10.79
N ILE A 159 -2.43 -22.59 -11.27
CA ILE A 159 -3.29 -22.69 -12.47
C ILE A 159 -2.45 -22.64 -13.73
N SER A 160 -1.27 -22.01 -13.64
CA SER A 160 -0.25 -21.97 -14.68
C SER A 160 0.84 -23.02 -14.41
N ASP A 161 0.53 -24.30 -14.69
CA ASP A 161 1.44 -25.44 -14.42
C ASP A 161 2.16 -25.99 -15.66
N GLU A 162 2.25 -25.23 -16.75
CA GLU A 162 3.10 -25.65 -17.88
C GLU A 162 4.38 -24.82 -17.92
N ARG A 163 5.52 -25.51 -18.09
CA ARG A 163 6.88 -24.96 -18.35
C ARG A 163 6.97 -23.88 -19.46
N LYS A 164 5.85 -23.52 -20.09
CA LYS A 164 5.70 -22.45 -21.07
C LYS A 164 5.57 -21.04 -20.46
N PHE A 165 5.21 -20.91 -19.18
CA PHE A 165 4.70 -19.67 -18.57
C PHE A 165 5.61 -19.07 -17.46
N SER A 166 6.94 -19.09 -17.64
CA SER A 166 7.91 -18.91 -16.54
C SER A 166 8.55 -17.52 -16.41
N ARG A 167 7.92 -16.44 -16.91
CA ARG A 167 8.48 -15.07 -16.79
C ARG A 167 7.54 -14.01 -16.25
N GLY A 168 6.32 -14.38 -15.86
CA GLY A 168 5.37 -13.42 -15.28
C GLY A 168 5.83 -12.86 -13.94
N THR A 169 5.50 -11.59 -13.69
CA THR A 169 5.63 -10.91 -12.40
C THR A 169 4.61 -11.39 -11.37
N LYS A 170 3.60 -12.15 -11.83
CA LYS A 170 2.48 -12.65 -11.03
C LYS A 170 2.22 -14.13 -11.30
N TYR A 171 1.88 -14.90 -10.27
CA TYR A 171 1.41 -16.28 -10.39
C TYR A 171 0.02 -16.45 -9.80
N SER A 172 -0.80 -17.30 -10.41
CA SER A 172 -2.20 -17.49 -10.04
C SER A 172 -2.45 -18.88 -9.49
N TYR A 173 -3.20 -18.96 -8.39
CA TYR A 173 -3.50 -20.20 -7.69
C TYR A 173 -4.97 -20.30 -7.31
N TYR A 174 -5.42 -21.54 -7.14
CA TYR A 174 -6.68 -21.91 -6.49
C TYR A 174 -6.41 -22.88 -5.34
N ASP A 175 -7.25 -22.88 -4.32
CA ASP A 175 -7.32 -24.03 -3.42
C ASP A 175 -8.00 -25.22 -4.08
N LYS A 176 -7.86 -26.41 -3.48
CA LYS A 176 -8.45 -27.65 -4.00
C LYS A 176 -9.98 -27.59 -4.20
N GLU A 177 -10.69 -26.82 -3.38
CA GLU A 177 -12.15 -26.64 -3.53
C GLU A 177 -12.52 -25.51 -4.51
N GLU A 178 -11.53 -24.82 -5.08
CA GLU A 178 -11.68 -23.65 -5.95
C GLU A 178 -12.44 -22.48 -5.31
N LYS A 179 -12.51 -22.41 -3.99
CA LYS A 179 -13.21 -21.36 -3.22
C LYS A 179 -12.30 -20.21 -2.78
N VAL A 180 -10.99 -20.41 -2.83
CA VAL A 180 -9.97 -19.42 -2.51
C VAL A 180 -9.14 -19.16 -3.77
N MET A 181 -9.11 -17.91 -4.20
CA MET A 181 -8.20 -17.45 -5.24
C MET A 181 -6.93 -16.90 -4.60
N ALA A 182 -5.78 -17.11 -5.23
CA ALA A 182 -4.55 -16.45 -4.82
C ALA A 182 -3.79 -15.85 -6.00
N ALA A 183 -3.17 -14.70 -5.76
CA ALA A 183 -2.23 -14.05 -6.65
C ALA A 183 -0.91 -13.82 -5.90
N TYR A 184 0.18 -14.39 -6.40
CA TYR A 184 1.52 -14.15 -5.88
C TYR A 184 2.22 -13.11 -6.73
N LEU A 185 2.77 -12.08 -6.10
CA LEU A 185 3.53 -11.00 -6.73
C LEU A 185 5.02 -11.25 -6.45
N HIS A 186 5.76 -11.66 -7.48
CA HIS A 186 7.11 -12.22 -7.33
C HIS A 186 8.10 -11.23 -6.72
N TYR A 187 8.17 -10.00 -7.28
CA TYR A 187 9.13 -8.99 -6.82
C TYR A 187 8.82 -8.48 -5.41
N GLU A 188 7.56 -8.47 -5.02
CA GLU A 188 7.13 -8.02 -3.69
C GLU A 188 7.13 -9.16 -2.66
N GLN A 189 7.38 -10.39 -3.10
CA GLN A 189 7.29 -11.60 -2.30
C GLN A 189 5.97 -11.67 -1.52
N LEU A 190 4.87 -11.37 -2.20
CA LEU A 190 3.57 -11.14 -1.59
C LEU A 190 2.52 -12.08 -2.17
N LEU A 191 1.93 -12.94 -1.34
CA LEU A 191 0.77 -13.75 -1.68
C LEU A 191 -0.49 -13.03 -1.21
N ILE A 192 -1.44 -12.84 -2.11
CA ILE A 192 -2.73 -12.23 -1.81
C ILE A 192 -3.80 -13.29 -2.05
N LEU A 193 -4.60 -13.55 -1.01
CA LEU A 193 -5.66 -14.54 -1.01
C LEU A 193 -7.02 -13.83 -0.98
N GLY A 194 -7.97 -14.31 -1.75
CA GLY A 194 -9.34 -13.83 -1.77
C GLY A 194 -10.32 -14.99 -1.61
N ALA A 195 -11.42 -14.77 -0.89
CA ALA A 195 -12.55 -15.69 -0.82
C ALA A 195 -13.87 -14.94 -0.57
N ASN A 196 -14.99 -15.56 -0.91
CA ASN A 196 -16.31 -15.04 -0.53
C ASN A 196 -16.78 -15.53 0.85
N ASP A 197 -16.10 -16.53 1.41
CA ASP A 197 -16.32 -17.06 2.75
C ASP A 197 -15.04 -16.90 3.60
N LYS A 198 -15.14 -16.12 4.69
CA LYS A 198 -14.04 -15.86 5.61
C LYS A 198 -13.44 -17.15 6.20
N SER A 199 -14.27 -18.16 6.45
CA SER A 199 -13.81 -19.43 7.02
C SER A 199 -12.83 -20.17 6.11
N LYS A 200 -12.95 -19.99 4.79
CA LYS A 200 -12.05 -20.60 3.80
C LYS A 200 -10.65 -20.01 3.84
N LEU A 201 -10.53 -18.70 4.07
CA LEU A 201 -9.23 -18.08 4.32
C LEU A 201 -8.62 -18.61 5.62
N GLN A 202 -9.41 -18.74 6.70
CA GLN A 202 -8.91 -19.28 7.98
C GLN A 202 -8.48 -20.75 7.88
N GLU A 203 -9.13 -21.56 7.04
CA GLU A 203 -8.70 -22.93 6.75
C GLU A 203 -7.32 -22.94 6.08
N VAL A 204 -7.11 -22.03 5.12
CA VAL A 204 -5.81 -21.83 4.46
C VAL A 204 -4.76 -21.38 5.49
N GLU A 205 -5.07 -20.46 6.41
CA GLU A 205 -4.16 -20.06 7.52
C GLU A 205 -3.67 -21.26 8.34
N CYS A 206 -4.61 -22.08 8.80
CA CYS A 206 -4.34 -23.26 9.62
C CYS A 206 -3.44 -24.26 8.89
N ASN A 207 -3.66 -24.43 7.58
CA ASN A 207 -2.92 -25.41 6.78
C ASN A 207 -1.49 -24.93 6.46
N ILE A 208 -1.28 -23.62 6.27
CA ILE A 208 0.04 -23.06 5.90
C ILE A 208 0.94 -22.88 7.13
N LYS A 209 0.36 -22.86 8.34
CA LYS A 209 1.07 -22.52 9.59
C LYS A 209 1.76 -21.15 9.55
N VAL A 210 1.26 -20.25 8.70
CA VAL A 210 1.66 -18.85 8.62
C VAL A 210 0.44 -18.02 8.97
N ARG A 211 0.60 -17.07 9.88
CA ARG A 211 -0.50 -16.18 10.28
C ARG A 211 -0.90 -15.31 9.10
N LEU A 212 -2.18 -15.32 8.74
CA LEU A 212 -2.72 -14.45 7.70
C LEU A 212 -2.76 -13.00 8.21
N GLY A 213 -2.58 -12.04 7.30
CA GLY A 213 -2.98 -10.64 7.54
C GLY A 213 -4.47 -10.52 7.90
N ASP A 214 -4.93 -9.34 8.32
CA ASP A 214 -6.35 -9.18 8.66
C ASP A 214 -7.19 -9.40 7.42
N ILE A 215 -8.23 -10.20 7.57
CA ILE A 215 -9.16 -10.47 6.51
C ILE A 215 -10.02 -9.22 6.32
N LYS A 216 -9.73 -8.42 5.29
CA LYS A 216 -10.49 -7.20 4.95
C LYS A 216 -11.90 -7.60 4.50
N ASP A 217 -12.95 -6.92 5.00
CA ASP A 217 -14.35 -7.11 4.58
C ASP A 217 -14.81 -5.90 3.77
N ASP A 218 -14.95 -6.08 2.46
CA ASP A 218 -15.23 -4.98 1.53
C ASP A 218 -16.68 -4.48 1.55
N LEU A 219 -17.61 -5.14 2.27
CA LEU A 219 -19.00 -4.67 2.43
C LEU A 219 -19.16 -3.53 3.45
N ALA A 220 -18.10 -3.14 4.17
CA ALA A 220 -18.19 -2.11 5.21
C ALA A 220 -18.20 -0.66 4.68
N LYS A 221 -17.93 -0.42 3.39
CA LYS A 221 -17.73 0.93 2.84
C LYS A 221 -19.01 1.80 2.79
N ASP A 222 -20.20 1.20 2.73
CA ASP A 222 -21.46 1.97 2.58
C ASP A 222 -22.12 2.42 3.90
N SER A 223 -21.60 2.03 5.07
CA SER A 223 -22.24 2.29 6.37
C SER A 223 -21.59 3.41 7.21
N ILE A 224 -20.63 4.15 6.65
CA ILE A 224 -19.71 5.02 7.42
C ILE A 224 -20.23 6.45 7.65
N SER A 225 -21.33 6.89 7.03
CA SER A 225 -21.71 8.32 7.03
C SER A 225 -22.18 8.89 8.38
N ASN A 226 -22.54 8.05 9.37
CA ASN A 226 -23.03 8.51 10.69
C ASN A 226 -22.09 8.22 11.88
N LYS A 227 -20.91 7.61 11.67
CA LYS A 227 -19.89 7.34 12.72
C LYS A 227 -18.73 8.36 12.75
N THR A 228 -18.64 9.23 11.75
CA THR A 228 -17.44 9.97 11.34
C THR A 228 -17.06 11.15 12.26
N LYS A 229 -18.00 11.97 12.74
CA LYS A 229 -17.65 13.10 13.65
C LYS A 229 -17.06 12.67 15.00
N SER A 230 -17.31 11.43 15.44
CA SER A 230 -16.75 10.86 16.67
C SER A 230 -15.26 10.54 16.54
N ASN A 231 -14.77 10.25 15.32
CA ASN A 231 -13.42 9.74 15.09
C ASN A 231 -12.35 10.84 15.13
N VAL A 232 -12.54 12.00 14.47
CA VAL A 232 -11.53 13.09 14.45
C VAL A 232 -11.18 13.60 15.84
N LYS A 233 -12.19 13.84 16.68
CA LYS A 233 -11.97 14.35 18.04
C LYS A 233 -11.18 13.36 18.90
N ASN A 234 -11.40 12.06 18.70
CA ASN A 234 -10.62 11.01 19.36
C ASN A 234 -9.18 10.97 18.83
N ARG A 235 -8.96 11.11 17.52
CA ARG A 235 -7.62 11.14 16.91
C ARG A 235 -6.76 12.28 17.44
N MET A 236 -7.29 13.50 17.46
CA MET A 236 -6.55 14.65 18.02
C MET A 236 -6.28 14.52 19.52
N LYS A 237 -7.20 13.91 20.28
CA LYS A 237 -6.97 13.61 21.70
C LYS A 237 -5.82 12.62 21.87
N LEU A 238 -5.74 11.61 21.02
CA LEU A 238 -4.67 10.60 21.04
C LEU A 238 -3.33 11.20 20.62
N LEU A 239 -3.29 12.00 19.54
CA LEU A 239 -2.09 12.73 19.14
C LEU A 239 -1.54 13.58 20.29
N LYS A 240 -2.39 14.40 20.93
CA LYS A 240 -1.97 15.23 22.06
C LYS A 240 -1.42 14.39 23.22
N LYS A 241 -2.10 13.29 23.56
CA LYS A 241 -1.63 12.35 24.60
C LYS A 241 -0.27 11.75 24.22
N ALA A 242 -0.08 11.34 22.96
CA ALA A 242 1.19 10.77 22.50
C ALA A 242 2.32 11.80 22.59
N LEU A 243 2.09 13.03 22.13
CA LEU A 243 3.08 14.11 22.24
C LEU A 243 3.36 14.48 23.70
N ASP A 244 2.35 14.51 24.57
CA ASP A 244 2.55 14.72 26.02
C ASP A 244 3.43 13.63 26.65
N SER A 245 3.22 12.37 26.24
CA SER A 245 4.03 11.23 26.68
C SER A 245 5.48 11.33 26.19
N ILE A 246 5.70 11.77 24.95
CA ILE A 246 7.05 12.00 24.40
C ILE A 246 7.75 13.16 25.13
N ASP A 247 7.04 14.27 25.36
CA ASP A 247 7.56 15.43 26.09
C ASP A 247 8.03 15.07 27.51
N GLN A 248 7.38 14.11 28.16
CA GLN A 248 7.78 13.61 29.49
C GLN A 248 9.15 12.92 29.47
N VAL A 249 9.48 12.20 28.39
CA VAL A 249 10.76 11.49 28.27
C VAL A 249 11.90 12.48 28.07
N ILE A 250 11.71 13.51 27.24
CA ILE A 250 12.78 14.44 26.85
C ILE A 250 13.19 15.40 27.98
N SER A 251 12.34 15.59 29.00
CA SER A 251 12.57 16.41 30.22
C SER A 251 12.96 17.88 30.01
N ASN A 252 13.26 18.34 28.78
CA ASN A 252 13.86 19.64 28.44
C ASN A 252 13.25 20.24 27.16
N SER A 253 11.93 20.17 26.97
CA SER A 253 11.33 20.90 25.84
C SER A 253 11.43 22.41 26.07
N GLU A 254 12.10 23.11 25.15
CA GLU A 254 12.21 24.56 25.18
C GLU A 254 10.82 25.17 25.17
N LYS A 255 10.49 26.01 26.16
CA LYS A 255 9.14 26.56 26.29
C LYS A 255 8.86 27.52 25.14
N VAL A 256 7.95 27.12 24.26
CA VAL A 256 7.52 27.94 23.13
C VAL A 256 6.39 28.88 23.56
N ASP A 257 6.48 30.17 23.19
CA ASP A 257 5.35 31.09 23.32
C ASP A 257 4.28 30.74 22.27
N LYS A 258 3.23 30.06 22.73
CA LYS A 258 2.11 29.63 21.88
C LYS A 258 1.43 30.79 21.16
N ASN A 259 1.45 32.00 21.70
CA ASN A 259 0.83 33.16 21.04
C ASN A 259 1.66 33.61 19.84
N GLU A 260 2.98 33.61 19.96
CA GLU A 260 3.91 33.94 18.87
C GLU A 260 3.79 32.93 17.72
N VAL A 261 3.76 31.63 18.05
CA VAL A 261 3.60 30.58 17.04
C VAL A 261 2.23 30.63 16.38
N ASN A 262 1.15 30.85 17.12
CA ASN A 262 -0.18 31.00 16.52
C ASN A 262 -0.25 32.18 15.53
N ARG A 263 0.42 33.31 15.83
CA ARG A 263 0.54 34.42 14.89
C ARG A 263 1.28 33.98 13.63
N SER A 264 2.39 33.25 13.78
CA SER A 264 3.18 32.73 12.66
C SER A 264 2.39 31.75 11.79
N ILE A 265 1.62 30.85 12.43
CA ILE A 265 0.66 29.95 11.78
C ILE A 265 -0.37 30.75 10.97
N SER A 266 -0.99 31.78 11.57
CA SER A 266 -1.97 32.62 10.86
C SER A 266 -1.35 33.38 9.69
N LEU A 267 -0.10 33.84 9.81
CA LEU A 267 0.61 34.50 8.73
C LEU A 267 0.87 33.54 7.55
N ILE A 268 1.31 32.30 7.81
CA ILE A 268 1.56 31.33 6.75
C ILE A 268 0.26 30.79 6.13
N GLU A 269 -0.78 30.55 6.92
CA GLU A 269 -2.14 30.18 6.44
C GLU A 269 -2.67 31.25 5.47
N ASN A 270 -2.51 32.53 5.81
CA ASN A 270 -2.88 33.64 4.93
C ASN A 270 -1.99 33.74 3.68
N LYS A 271 -0.67 33.58 3.82
CA LYS A 271 0.29 33.64 2.70
C LYS A 271 0.03 32.55 1.66
N LEU A 272 -0.25 31.33 2.12
CA LEU A 272 -0.49 30.17 1.27
C LEU A 272 -1.95 29.99 0.87
N ASN A 273 -2.86 30.81 1.42
CA ASN A 273 -4.32 30.73 1.23
C ASN A 273 -4.89 29.33 1.54
N ILE A 274 -4.44 28.73 2.65
CA ILE A 274 -4.88 27.43 3.15
C ILE A 274 -5.15 27.49 4.66
N LYS A 275 -5.76 26.45 5.21
CA LYS A 275 -5.74 26.19 6.66
C LYS A 275 -4.84 25.00 6.92
N LEU A 276 -3.93 25.14 7.88
CA LEU A 276 -3.10 24.02 8.30
C LEU A 276 -3.95 23.01 9.07
N PRO A 277 -3.79 21.70 8.79
CA PRO A 277 -4.39 20.64 9.58
C PRO A 277 -4.10 20.79 11.08
N GLU A 278 -5.08 20.48 11.93
CA GLU A 278 -4.93 20.63 13.39
C GLU A 278 -3.72 19.85 13.93
N ALA A 279 -3.42 18.68 13.34
CA ALA A 279 -2.26 17.87 13.69
C ALA A 279 -0.92 18.59 13.45
N LEU A 280 -0.76 19.24 12.28
CA LEU A 280 0.44 20.06 11.99
C LEU A 280 0.51 21.29 12.89
N ARG A 281 -0.63 21.94 13.16
CA ARG A 281 -0.68 23.07 14.09
C ARG A 281 -0.21 22.66 15.48
N GLU A 282 -0.67 21.51 15.99
CA GLU A 282 -0.24 20.98 17.27
C GLU A 282 1.26 20.68 17.29
N PHE A 283 1.80 20.07 16.22
CA PHE A 283 3.24 19.84 16.07
C PHE A 283 4.04 21.15 16.17
N TYR A 284 3.71 22.17 15.37
CA TYR A 284 4.44 23.45 15.39
C TYR A 284 4.27 24.19 16.71
N LEU A 285 3.11 24.12 17.36
CA LEU A 285 2.90 24.72 18.68
C LEU A 285 3.83 24.16 19.75
N ARG A 286 4.31 22.91 19.59
CA ARG A 286 5.25 22.27 20.51
C ARG A 286 6.69 22.44 20.08
N TYR A 287 6.99 22.21 18.81
CA TYR A 287 8.36 21.95 18.36
C TYR A 287 8.93 22.98 17.38
N SER A 288 8.20 24.05 17.04
CA SER A 288 8.65 25.04 16.04
C SER A 288 9.96 25.78 16.36
N LYS A 289 10.42 25.78 17.63
CA LYS A 289 11.72 26.35 18.03
C LYS A 289 12.78 25.29 18.33
N ASN A 290 12.38 24.02 18.41
CA ASN A 290 13.30 22.93 18.71
C ASN A 290 14.00 22.49 17.43
N THR A 291 15.24 22.95 17.24
CA THR A 291 16.04 22.67 16.05
C THR A 291 16.29 21.18 15.84
N TYR A 292 16.46 20.40 16.90
CA TYR A 292 16.64 18.95 16.79
C TYR A 292 15.37 18.23 16.31
N MET A 293 14.19 18.74 16.66
CA MET A 293 12.90 18.21 16.18
C MET A 293 12.56 18.63 14.75
N LEU A 294 13.19 19.69 14.25
CA LEU A 294 12.98 20.17 12.88
C LEU A 294 14.04 19.65 11.91
N ASN A 295 15.26 19.41 12.38
CA ASN A 295 16.43 19.13 11.55
C ASN A 295 17.18 17.84 11.97
N GLY A 296 16.46 16.85 12.49
CA GLY A 296 17.02 15.53 12.77
C GLY A 296 17.04 14.64 11.52
N PHE A 297 16.64 13.38 11.67
CA PHE A 297 16.56 12.42 10.56
C PHE A 297 15.44 12.71 9.56
N TYR A 298 14.36 13.33 10.03
CA TYR A 298 13.30 13.90 9.20
C TYR A 298 13.42 15.41 9.31
N ILE A 299 13.68 16.07 8.19
CA ILE A 299 13.75 17.52 8.13
C ILE A 299 12.33 18.04 7.95
N PHE A 300 11.72 18.50 9.04
CA PHE A 300 10.47 19.23 8.98
C PHE A 300 10.75 20.67 8.56
N LYS A 301 10.05 21.14 7.52
CA LYS A 301 10.14 22.55 7.15
C LYS A 301 9.69 23.43 8.31
N SER A 302 10.42 24.50 8.60
CA SER A 302 9.93 25.51 9.52
C SER A 302 8.68 26.20 8.95
N LEU A 303 7.90 26.86 9.80
CA LEU A 303 6.68 27.58 9.38
C LEU A 303 6.92 28.57 8.23
N ASN A 304 8.12 29.18 8.16
CA ASN A 304 8.46 30.15 7.13
C ASN A 304 8.89 29.50 5.80
N GLU A 305 9.27 28.23 5.84
CA GLU A 305 9.73 27.43 4.69
C GLU A 305 8.60 26.63 4.04
N LEU A 306 7.46 26.48 4.73
CA LEU A 306 6.26 25.87 4.15
C LEU A 306 5.90 26.57 2.83
N ALA A 307 5.70 25.74 1.80
CA ALA A 307 5.40 26.18 0.44
C ALA A 307 4.43 25.19 -0.21
N ILE A 308 3.69 25.68 -1.20
CA ILE A 308 2.87 24.85 -2.07
C ILE A 308 3.58 24.77 -3.42
N GLU A 309 3.92 23.54 -3.83
CA GLU A 309 4.48 23.22 -5.14
C GLU A 309 3.60 22.13 -5.75
N ASP A 310 3.15 22.30 -7.00
CA ASP A 310 2.31 21.33 -7.72
C ASP A 310 1.08 20.85 -6.92
N GLU A 311 0.33 21.79 -6.34
CA GLU A 311 -0.86 21.53 -5.50
C GLU A 311 -0.57 20.73 -4.22
N ILE A 312 0.69 20.63 -3.79
CA ILE A 312 1.11 19.93 -2.58
C ILE A 312 1.75 20.90 -1.61
N LEU A 313 1.23 20.91 -0.38
CA LEU A 313 1.89 21.54 0.75
C LEU A 313 3.09 20.67 1.15
N GLU A 314 4.30 21.09 0.82
CA GLU A 314 5.53 20.40 1.23
C GLU A 314 5.79 20.67 2.71
N ILE A 315 5.87 19.60 3.51
CA ILE A 315 6.01 19.68 4.98
C ILE A 315 7.39 19.25 5.46
N GLY A 316 8.19 18.58 4.62
CA GLY A 316 9.53 18.15 4.99
C GLY A 316 10.21 17.28 3.95
N CYS A 317 11.39 16.77 4.29
CA CYS A 317 12.15 15.81 3.51
C CYS A 317 12.94 14.86 4.43
N SER A 318 13.48 13.77 3.88
CA SER A 318 14.45 12.94 4.60
C SER A 318 15.78 13.69 4.76
N ASN A 319 16.59 13.30 5.74
CA ASN A 319 17.90 13.95 6.00
C ASN A 319 18.84 13.92 4.77
N GLU A 320 18.81 12.83 4.00
CA GLU A 320 19.57 12.71 2.75
C GLU A 320 18.95 13.50 1.58
N GLN A 321 17.81 14.15 1.80
CA GLN A 321 17.01 14.88 0.81
C GLN A 321 16.57 14.03 -0.39
N VAL A 322 16.62 12.71 -0.24
CA VAL A 322 16.20 11.72 -1.25
C VAL A 322 14.69 11.55 -1.30
N GLU A 323 13.97 11.92 -0.24
CA GLU A 323 12.51 11.85 -0.16
C GLU A 323 11.95 13.20 0.27
N LYS A 324 10.87 13.64 -0.40
CA LYS A 324 10.06 14.81 -0.01
C LYS A 324 8.73 14.33 0.54
N TYR A 325 8.22 15.00 1.57
CA TYR A 325 6.94 14.71 2.18
C TYR A 325 5.98 15.89 2.08
N GLY A 326 4.73 15.61 1.73
CA GLY A 326 3.74 16.65 1.47
C GLY A 326 2.31 16.18 1.55
N ILE A 327 1.38 17.13 1.54
CA ILE A 327 -0.07 16.87 1.60
C ILE A 327 -0.71 17.59 0.43
N TYR A 328 -1.54 16.90 -0.35
CA TYR A 328 -2.34 17.56 -1.38
C TYR A 328 -3.21 18.65 -0.77
N VAL A 329 -3.21 19.84 -1.36
CA VAL A 329 -3.95 21.00 -0.85
C VAL A 329 -5.45 20.71 -0.77
N ASN A 330 -5.98 19.93 -1.73
CA ASN A 330 -7.37 19.50 -1.76
C ASN A 330 -7.72 18.54 -0.61
N ASP A 331 -6.72 17.86 -0.02
CA ASP A 331 -6.91 16.93 1.08
C ASP A 331 -6.85 17.60 2.47
N LEU A 332 -6.44 18.86 2.57
CA LEU A 332 -6.29 19.56 3.86
C LEU A 332 -7.61 19.69 4.64
N SER A 333 -8.75 19.59 3.94
CA SER A 333 -10.09 19.58 4.55
C SER A 333 -10.63 18.18 4.84
N ASN A 334 -9.92 17.12 4.47
CA ASN A 334 -10.39 15.74 4.65
C ASN A 334 -10.35 15.33 6.12
N GLU A 335 -11.19 14.35 6.46
CA GLU A 335 -11.24 13.78 7.80
C GLU A 335 -10.00 12.94 8.13
N VAL A 336 -9.48 12.27 7.10
CA VAL A 336 -8.22 11.51 7.12
C VAL A 336 -7.30 12.24 6.16
N ILE A 337 -6.20 12.76 6.68
CA ILE A 337 -5.22 13.48 5.89
C ILE A 337 -4.02 12.58 5.76
N ASN A 338 -3.62 12.28 4.52
CA ASN A 338 -2.46 11.45 4.26
C ASN A 338 -1.27 12.35 3.90
N VAL A 339 -0.11 11.96 4.43
CA VAL A 339 1.19 12.43 3.95
C VAL A 339 1.55 11.55 2.76
N ASN A 340 1.99 12.22 1.70
CA ASN A 340 2.50 11.60 0.50
C ASN A 340 4.02 11.76 0.47
N VAL A 341 4.71 10.80 -0.14
CA VAL A 341 6.14 10.82 -0.36
C VAL A 341 6.45 10.90 -1.86
N LYS A 342 7.49 11.66 -2.20
CA LYS A 342 8.11 11.69 -3.53
C LYS A 342 9.58 11.37 -3.41
N GLU A 343 10.03 10.33 -4.09
CA GLU A 343 11.44 9.96 -4.17
C GLU A 343 12.17 10.83 -5.20
N SER A 344 13.43 11.17 -4.94
CA SER A 344 14.26 12.04 -5.79
C SER A 344 14.44 11.53 -7.23
N ASN A 345 14.33 10.22 -7.44
CA ASN A 345 14.39 9.58 -8.75
C ASN A 345 13.02 9.47 -9.44
N ASP A 346 11.93 9.71 -8.72
CA ASP A 346 10.56 9.72 -9.25
C ASP A 346 10.09 11.18 -9.41
N ILE A 347 10.28 11.71 -10.61
CA ILE A 347 10.04 13.13 -10.89
C ILE A 347 8.55 13.47 -10.84
N TYR A 348 7.62 12.50 -10.89
CA TYR A 348 6.21 12.78 -11.14
C TYR A 348 5.22 12.16 -10.16
N ASN A 349 5.56 11.08 -9.45
CA ASN A 349 4.56 10.40 -8.61
C ASN A 349 4.76 10.62 -7.12
N TRP A 350 3.77 11.27 -6.51
CA TRP A 350 3.58 11.28 -5.07
C TRP A 350 2.73 10.07 -4.68
N SER A 351 3.26 9.21 -3.82
CA SER A 351 2.54 8.04 -3.30
C SER A 351 2.11 8.26 -1.86
N ILE A 352 0.99 7.66 -1.46
CA ILE A 352 0.54 7.73 -0.07
C ILE A 352 1.58 7.04 0.82
N TYR A 353 2.12 7.79 1.77
CA TYR A 353 3.12 7.29 2.71
C TYR A 353 2.46 6.83 4.01
N GLU A 354 1.79 7.74 4.72
CA GLU A 354 1.24 7.48 6.05
C GLU A 354 0.14 8.51 6.40
N GLU A 355 -0.78 8.17 7.31
CA GLU A 355 -1.73 9.15 7.85
C GLU A 355 -1.00 10.23 8.67
N LEU A 356 -1.43 11.48 8.58
CA LEU A 356 -0.69 12.64 9.10
C LEU A 356 -0.37 12.58 10.60
N THR A 357 -1.31 12.17 11.45
CA THR A 357 -1.00 12.11 12.88
C THR A 357 -0.01 11.00 13.20
N LYS A 358 -0.13 9.84 12.53
CA LYS A 358 0.85 8.74 12.67
C LYS A 358 2.22 9.18 12.20
N TYR A 359 2.27 9.85 11.04
CA TYR A 359 3.50 10.41 10.49
C TYR A 359 4.18 11.35 11.50
N ILE A 360 3.43 12.27 12.11
CA ILE A 360 3.96 13.20 13.11
C ILE A 360 4.51 12.43 14.32
N VAL A 361 3.74 11.52 14.92
CA VAL A 361 4.19 10.78 16.11
C VAL A 361 5.42 9.94 15.79
N ASN A 362 5.40 9.16 14.71
CA ASN A 362 6.50 8.29 14.33
C ASN A 362 7.78 9.08 14.03
N SER A 363 7.66 10.20 13.32
CA SER A 363 8.82 11.03 12.99
C SER A 363 9.37 11.76 14.23
N VAL A 364 8.51 12.20 15.14
CA VAL A 364 8.94 12.80 16.42
C VAL A 364 9.64 11.77 17.29
N VAL A 365 9.05 10.58 17.48
CA VAL A 365 9.68 9.51 18.29
C VAL A 365 11.04 9.13 17.72
N PHE A 366 11.15 8.96 16.40
CA PHE A 366 12.43 8.64 15.79
C PHE A 366 13.48 9.72 16.04
N GLN A 367 13.13 11.00 15.86
CA GLN A 367 14.05 12.10 16.13
C GLN A 367 14.47 12.14 17.60
N VAL A 368 13.55 11.85 18.52
CA VAL A 368 13.83 11.83 19.95
C VAL A 368 14.80 10.73 20.33
N ILE A 369 14.55 9.48 19.89
CA ILE A 369 15.43 8.35 20.19
C ILE A 369 16.87 8.66 19.79
N ASN A 370 17.07 9.34 18.66
CA ASN A 370 18.39 9.70 18.14
C ASN A 370 19.09 10.88 18.87
N VAL A 371 18.42 11.56 19.80
CA VAL A 371 19.03 12.65 20.60
C VAL A 371 19.03 12.38 22.09
N LEU A 372 18.40 11.28 22.52
CA LEU A 372 18.45 10.83 23.91
C LEU A 372 19.84 10.28 24.23
N GLU A 373 20.20 10.33 25.52
CA GLU A 373 21.51 9.90 26.00
C GLU A 373 21.73 8.40 25.77
N ALA A 374 20.70 7.59 26.04
CA ALA A 374 20.72 6.16 25.83
C ALA A 374 19.91 5.80 24.59
N SER A 375 20.54 5.08 23.65
CA SER A 375 19.85 4.49 22.51
C SER A 375 20.40 3.11 22.20
N ALA A 376 19.52 2.21 21.82
CA ALA A 376 19.89 0.85 21.46
C ALA A 376 18.93 0.28 20.40
N VAL A 377 19.36 -0.79 19.76
CA VAL A 377 18.59 -1.50 18.74
C VAL A 377 18.42 -2.96 19.14
N LEU A 378 17.29 -3.51 18.74
CA LEU A 378 17.02 -4.94 18.84
C LEU A 378 16.43 -5.46 17.54
N GLU A 379 17.08 -6.47 16.98
CA GLU A 379 16.49 -7.27 15.91
C GLU A 379 15.53 -8.31 16.51
N ASN A 380 14.30 -8.36 15.98
CA ASN A 380 13.37 -9.48 16.18
C ASN A 380 12.92 -9.76 17.64
N SER A 381 12.04 -8.93 18.21
CA SER A 381 11.30 -9.28 19.44
C SER A 381 9.96 -8.55 19.61
N GLU A 382 8.95 -8.92 18.81
CA GLU A 382 7.57 -8.44 19.03
C GLU A 382 7.02 -8.75 20.44
N ILE A 383 7.58 -9.76 21.11
CA ILE A 383 7.18 -10.19 22.45
C ILE A 383 7.45 -9.08 23.47
N VAL A 384 8.62 -8.43 23.38
CA VAL A 384 9.01 -7.34 24.28
C VAL A 384 8.04 -6.16 24.17
N LEU A 385 7.66 -5.79 22.94
CA LEU A 385 6.72 -4.67 22.72
C LEU A 385 5.34 -4.95 23.33
N LYS A 386 4.82 -6.17 23.19
CA LYS A 386 3.46 -6.50 23.68
C LYS A 386 3.36 -6.52 25.20
N GLU A 387 4.44 -6.88 25.89
CA GLU A 387 4.45 -7.03 27.35
C GLU A 387 4.79 -5.71 28.06
N TYR A 388 5.75 -4.96 27.55
CA TYR A 388 6.34 -3.82 28.27
C TYR A 388 5.95 -2.45 27.73
N PHE A 389 5.33 -2.40 26.55
CA PHE A 389 5.05 -1.15 25.87
C PHE A 389 3.58 -0.98 25.50
N MET A 390 3.17 0.29 25.43
CA MET A 390 1.89 0.72 24.90
C MET A 390 2.09 1.49 23.60
N PRO A 391 1.35 1.18 22.52
CA PRO A 391 1.47 1.91 21.26
C PRO A 391 1.02 3.36 21.43
N LEU A 392 1.76 4.30 20.83
CA LEU A 392 1.46 5.72 20.82
C LEU A 392 0.50 6.12 19.67
N ASN A 393 0.46 5.30 18.62
CA ASN A 393 -0.40 5.50 17.45
C ASN A 393 -1.71 4.71 17.51
N TYR A 394 -2.66 5.11 16.66
CA TYR A 394 -3.98 4.49 16.55
C TYR A 394 -4.21 3.91 15.15
N GLY A 395 -5.04 2.86 15.06
CA GLY A 395 -5.36 2.15 13.82
C GLY A 395 -4.81 0.73 13.81
N GLU A 396 -5.28 -0.09 12.88
CA GLU A 396 -4.80 -1.48 12.72
C GLU A 396 -3.30 -1.47 12.40
N GLU A 397 -2.52 -2.34 13.05
CA GLU A 397 -1.06 -2.44 12.89
C GLU A 397 -0.63 -2.77 11.45
N LYS A 398 -1.54 -3.31 10.64
CA LYS A 398 -1.24 -4.04 9.39
C LYS A 398 -0.97 -3.18 8.17
N ASP A 399 -1.24 -1.88 8.23
CA ASP A 399 -0.91 -0.92 7.16
C ASP A 399 0.23 0.04 7.58
N ASN A 400 0.85 -0.16 8.75
CA ASN A 400 1.92 0.71 9.24
C ASN A 400 3.29 0.18 8.81
N LYS A 401 4.11 1.02 8.16
CA LYS A 401 5.55 0.70 7.97
C LYS A 401 6.32 0.73 9.29
N ARG A 402 5.84 1.54 10.25
CA ARG A 402 6.47 1.77 11.54
C ARG A 402 5.47 2.08 12.64
N ILE A 403 5.75 1.64 13.86
CA ILE A 403 4.88 1.88 15.03
C ILE A 403 5.71 2.41 16.19
N SER A 404 5.27 3.55 16.73
CA SER A 404 5.83 4.14 17.94
C SER A 404 5.16 3.59 19.18
N TYR A 405 5.97 3.42 20.22
CA TYR A 405 5.58 2.90 21.51
C TYR A 405 6.22 3.73 22.64
N ILE A 406 5.61 3.62 23.82
CA ILE A 406 6.19 4.06 25.08
C ILE A 406 6.10 2.94 26.10
N SER A 407 7.11 2.78 26.94
CA SER A 407 7.08 1.78 28.01
C SER A 407 5.93 2.07 28.98
N ASN A 408 5.44 1.02 29.65
CA ASN A 408 4.32 1.13 30.59
C ASN A 408 4.61 2.08 31.78
N ASP A 409 5.89 2.30 32.12
CA ASP A 409 6.33 3.26 33.12
C ASP A 409 6.57 4.68 32.56
N GLY A 410 6.53 4.85 31.24
CA GLY A 410 6.63 6.15 30.58
C GLY A 410 8.05 6.67 30.39
N HIS A 411 9.08 5.84 30.57
CA HIS A 411 10.49 6.28 30.56
C HIS A 411 11.27 5.92 29.30
N ILE A 412 10.79 4.96 28.50
CA ILE A 412 11.47 4.45 27.30
C ILE A 412 10.55 4.65 26.10
N LEU A 413 11.08 5.24 25.04
CA LEU A 413 10.43 5.26 23.74
C LEU A 413 10.94 4.10 22.90
N ALA A 414 10.05 3.51 22.10
CA ALA A 414 10.47 2.55 21.10
C ALA A 414 9.83 2.84 19.74
N LEU A 415 10.56 2.58 18.67
CA LEU A 415 10.07 2.65 17.30
C LEU A 415 10.38 1.35 16.56
N HIS A 416 9.33 0.63 16.19
CA HIS A 416 9.43 -0.62 15.44
C HIS A 416 9.28 -0.34 13.95
N PHE A 417 10.32 -0.63 13.16
CA PHE A 417 10.27 -0.69 11.70
C PHE A 417 9.84 -2.10 11.28
N ILE A 418 8.56 -2.26 10.92
CA ILE A 418 7.96 -3.58 10.72
C ILE A 418 8.60 -4.32 9.53
N ASP A 419 8.92 -3.59 8.46
CA ASP A 419 9.49 -4.20 7.26
C ASP A 419 10.90 -4.74 7.45
N GLU A 420 11.65 -4.14 8.36
CA GLU A 420 13.03 -4.50 8.72
C GLU A 420 13.08 -5.42 9.94
N ASN A 421 11.98 -5.50 10.71
CA ASN A 421 11.88 -6.19 11.99
C ASN A 421 12.93 -5.69 13.00
N ILE A 422 13.17 -4.38 12.99
CA ILE A 422 14.13 -3.67 13.85
C ILE A 422 13.37 -2.76 14.80
N ILE A 423 13.73 -2.79 16.07
CA ILE A 423 13.17 -1.91 17.09
C ILE A 423 14.28 -1.02 17.62
N TYR A 424 14.09 0.29 17.52
CA TYR A 424 14.95 1.28 18.16
C TYR A 424 14.36 1.63 19.53
N PHE A 425 15.19 1.68 20.56
CA PHE A 425 14.85 2.13 21.89
C PHE A 425 15.61 3.39 22.23
N GLY A 426 14.98 4.29 22.99
CA GLY A 426 15.64 5.48 23.52
C GLY A 426 15.15 5.82 24.93
N ALA A 427 16.08 6.18 25.80
CA ALA A 427 15.80 6.63 27.17
C ALA A 427 16.67 7.84 27.55
N ALA A 428 16.17 8.67 28.47
CA ALA A 428 16.87 9.88 28.88
C ALA A 428 18.22 9.64 29.57
N LYS A 429 18.50 8.41 30.03
CA LYS A 429 19.73 8.01 30.70
C LYS A 429 20.03 6.53 30.46
N ASP A 430 21.31 6.18 30.45
CA ASP A 430 21.77 4.80 30.25
C ASP A 430 21.23 3.84 31.31
N GLU A 431 21.13 4.26 32.57
CA GLU A 431 20.68 3.35 33.65
C GLU A 431 19.25 2.86 33.41
N VAL A 432 18.38 3.68 32.81
CA VAL A 432 17.00 3.30 32.52
C VAL A 432 16.93 2.19 31.48
N LEU A 433 17.75 2.27 30.43
CA LEU A 433 17.75 1.27 29.36
C LEU A 433 18.49 0.00 29.79
N ASN A 434 19.57 0.12 30.59
CA ASN A 434 20.25 -1.03 31.22
C ASN A 434 19.33 -1.81 32.17
N GLU A 435 18.60 -1.13 33.06
CA GLU A 435 17.62 -1.77 33.95
C GLU A 435 16.52 -2.48 33.15
N PHE A 436 16.14 -1.92 32.00
CA PHE A 436 15.16 -2.54 31.12
C PHE A 436 15.72 -3.77 30.41
N GLU A 437 16.94 -3.70 29.89
CA GLU A 437 17.68 -4.81 29.27
C GLU A 437 17.81 -6.00 30.23
N GLU A 438 18.26 -5.75 31.47
CA GLU A 438 18.34 -6.75 32.53
C GLU A 438 16.97 -7.37 32.84
N LYS A 439 15.92 -6.55 32.86
CA LYS A 439 14.55 -6.98 33.16
C LYS A 439 13.96 -7.88 32.07
N VAL A 440 14.28 -7.63 30.80
CA VAL A 440 13.77 -8.44 29.69
C VAL A 440 14.67 -9.63 29.35
N GLU A 441 15.85 -9.73 29.96
CA GLU A 441 16.85 -10.78 29.74
C GLU A 441 17.24 -10.92 28.25
N ILE A 442 17.36 -9.79 27.54
CA ILE A 442 17.72 -9.73 26.12
C ILE A 442 18.86 -8.72 25.96
N ASP A 443 19.93 -9.12 25.28
CA ASP A 443 21.09 -8.29 24.97
C ASP A 443 20.71 -7.28 23.86
N PHE A 444 20.96 -5.99 24.10
CA PHE A 444 20.66 -4.91 23.17
C PHE A 444 21.92 -4.46 22.42
N ASP A 445 21.76 -4.10 21.15
CA ASP A 445 22.84 -3.45 20.37
C ASP A 445 22.85 -1.95 20.66
N TRP A 446 23.65 -1.53 21.64
CA TRP A 446 23.82 -0.12 22.03
C TRP A 446 24.45 0.72 20.89
N LEU A 447 23.90 1.93 20.64
CA LEU A 447 24.27 2.81 19.52
C LEU A 447 25.16 4.01 19.92
#